data_AF-A0A7C6PDF9-F1
#
_entry.id   AF-A0A7C6PDF9-F1
#
_cell.length_a   1.000
_cell.length_b   1.000
_cell.length_c   1.000
_cell.angle_alpha   90.00
_cell.angle_beta   90.00
_cell.angle_gamma   90.00
#
_symmetry.space_group_name_H-M   'P 1'
#
loop_
_entity.id
_entity.type
_entity.pdbx_description
1 polymer ?
#
loop_
_entity_poly.entity_id
_entity_poly.type
_entity_poly.pdbx_seq_one_letter_code
_entity_poly.pdbx_strand_id
1 'polypeptide(L)'
;MTYIKDDGKVLFCYSEGIFSCRDIEKMCRYNLRVIYLLDGQPAPNYSTINRFRNHPQPISENILDQFINILLKMNTLIYHKQGDYYECKKSKETTEAKR
;
A
#
# COMPACT_ATOMS: atom_id res chain seq x y z
N MET A 1 21.97 11.34 0.26
CA MET A 1 21.08 11.10 -0.90
C MET A 1 20.69 9.63 -0.83
N THR A 2 19.71 9.30 0.01
CA THR A 2 19.29 7.92 0.29
C THR A 2 17.77 7.93 0.32
N TYR A 3 17.15 8.05 -0.86
CA TYR A 3 15.70 8.27 -1.02
C TYR A 3 15.05 7.21 -1.91
N ILE A 4 15.60 6.00 -1.93
CA ILE A 4 15.08 4.92 -2.76
C ILE A 4 14.96 3.72 -1.82
N LYS A 5 13.72 3.37 -1.42
CA LYS A 5 13.24 2.19 -0.66
C LYS A 5 12.34 2.48 0.55
N ASP A 6 11.98 3.73 0.84
CA ASP A 6 11.15 4.04 2.01
C ASP A 6 9.65 3.75 1.84
N ASP A 7 9.19 3.64 0.59
CA ASP A 7 7.76 3.70 0.27
C ASP A 7 7.03 2.39 0.59
N GLY A 8 7.69 1.24 0.36
CA GLY A 8 7.08 -0.09 0.52
C GLY A 8 6.78 -0.45 1.97
N LYS A 9 7.61 -0.01 2.93
CA LYS A 9 7.42 -0.30 4.37
C LYS A 9 6.23 0.46 4.97
N VAL A 10 6.01 1.70 4.55
CA VAL A 10 4.88 2.51 5.02
C VAL A 10 3.59 1.93 4.46
N LEU A 11 3.58 1.57 3.16
CA LEU A 11 2.44 0.90 2.54
C LEU A 11 2.12 -0.44 3.20
N PHE A 12 3.15 -1.24 3.51
CA PHE A 12 2.97 -2.49 4.25
C PHE A 12 2.32 -2.26 5.61
N CYS A 13 2.77 -1.26 6.38
CA CYS A 13 2.15 -0.94 7.67
C CYS A 13 0.69 -0.52 7.51
N TYR A 14 0.33 0.21 6.44
CA TYR A 14 -1.06 0.53 6.14
C TYR A 14 -1.90 -0.72 5.81
N SER A 15 -1.34 -1.69 5.10
CA SER A 15 -2.04 -2.97 4.83
C SER A 15 -2.29 -3.79 6.11
N GLU A 16 -1.47 -3.60 7.14
CA GLU A 16 -1.65 -4.20 8.47
C GLU A 16 -2.54 -3.34 9.40
N GLY A 17 -3.13 -2.24 8.89
CA GLY A 17 -4.02 -1.37 9.66
C GLY A 17 -3.32 -0.38 10.59
N ILE A 18 -2.03 -0.12 10.38
CA ILE A 18 -1.21 0.74 11.25
C ILE A 18 -0.97 2.08 10.58
N PHE A 19 -1.62 3.12 11.09
CA PHE A 19 -1.65 4.45 10.45
C PHE A 19 -0.89 5.55 11.21
N SER A 20 -0.50 5.30 12.46
CA SER A 20 0.20 6.28 13.27
C SER A 20 1.69 6.26 12.95
N CYS A 21 2.33 7.42 12.76
CA CYS A 21 3.75 7.49 12.42
C CYS A 21 4.64 6.86 13.51
N ARG A 22 4.21 6.93 14.78
CA ARG A 22 4.94 6.34 15.92
C ARG A 22 4.83 4.82 15.93
N ASP A 23 3.67 4.28 15.58
CA ASP A 23 3.48 2.82 15.49
C ASP A 23 4.18 2.25 14.27
N ILE A 24 4.20 2.98 13.15
CA ILE A 24 4.99 2.63 11.96
C ILE A 24 6.49 2.61 12.29
N GLU A 25 6.99 3.63 13.01
CA GLU A 25 8.37 3.64 13.50
C GLU A 25 8.66 2.42 14.40
N LYS A 26 7.76 2.10 15.34
CA LYS A 26 7.87 0.93 16.20
C LYS A 26 7.92 -0.36 15.36
N MET A 27 7.06 -0.49 14.36
CA MET A 27 7.07 -1.63 13.44
C MET A 27 8.40 -1.75 12.68
N CYS A 28 8.96 -0.63 12.20
CA CYS A 28 10.26 -0.63 11.53
C CYS A 28 11.42 -1.06 12.45
N ARG A 29 11.29 -0.89 13.77
CA ARG A 29 12.33 -1.23 14.75
C ARG A 29 12.24 -2.67 15.25
N TYR A 30 11.03 -3.24 15.36
CA TYR A 30 10.82 -4.51 16.07
C TYR A 30 10.18 -5.61 15.23
N ASN A 31 9.49 -5.27 14.14
CA ASN A 31 8.83 -6.28 13.32
C ASN A 31 9.79 -6.83 12.26
N LEU A 32 10.09 -8.12 12.34
CA LEU A 32 11.02 -8.79 11.43
C LEU A 32 10.63 -8.62 9.95
N ARG A 33 9.34 -8.62 9.61
CA ARG A 33 8.87 -8.44 8.22
C ARG A 33 9.24 -7.05 7.70
N VAL A 34 9.04 -6.03 8.52
CA VAL A 34 9.34 -4.64 8.15
C VAL A 34 10.85 -4.40 8.15
N ILE A 35 11.59 -5.01 9.09
CA ILE A 35 13.05 -4.96 9.11
C ILE A 35 13.64 -5.60 7.85
N TYR A 36 13.08 -6.73 7.41
CA TYR A 36 13.47 -7.34 6.13
C TYR A 36 13.22 -6.39 4.94
N LEU A 37 12.07 -5.70 4.93
CA LEU A 37 11.75 -4.69 3.92
C LEU A 37 12.66 -3.45 3.96
N LEU A 38 13.35 -3.18 5.09
CA LEU A 38 14.34 -2.10 5.18
C LEU A 38 15.62 -2.43 4.42
N ASP A 39 15.87 -3.69 4.07
CA ASP A 39 17.03 -4.12 3.27
C ASP A 39 18.37 -3.56 3.80
N GLY A 40 18.56 -3.69 5.12
CA GLY A 40 19.75 -3.21 5.83
C GLY A 40 19.79 -1.70 6.11
N GLN A 41 18.79 -0.92 5.68
CA GLN A 41 18.68 0.50 6.03
C GLN A 41 18.24 0.69 7.49
N PRO A 42 18.65 1.78 8.15
CA PRO A 42 18.18 2.09 9.50
C PRO A 42 16.67 2.35 9.51
N ALA A 43 16.02 1.96 10.61
CA ALA A 43 14.61 2.24 10.81
C ALA A 43 14.36 3.77 10.79
N PRO A 44 13.40 4.27 9.99
CA PRO A 44 13.09 5.69 9.94
C PRO A 44 12.44 6.16 11.25
N ASN A 45 12.73 7.40 11.63
CA ASN A 45 12.06 8.07 12.74
C ASN A 45 10.63 8.51 12.33
N TYR A 46 9.72 8.67 13.30
CA TYR A 46 8.36 9.19 13.05
C TYR A 46 8.35 10.49 12.23
N SER A 47 9.35 11.35 12.39
CA SER A 47 9.46 12.62 11.66
C SER A 47 9.72 12.41 10.17
N THR A 48 10.56 11.43 9.81
CA THR A 48 10.82 11.02 8.43
C THR A 48 9.56 10.41 7.81
N ILE A 49 8.87 9.53 8.54
CA ILE A 49 7.60 8.93 8.11
C ILE A 49 6.54 10.02 7.88
N ASN A 50 6.48 11.02 8.77
CA ASN A 50 5.53 12.13 8.64
C ASN A 50 5.84 13.01 7.42
N ARG A 51 7.12 13.26 7.13
CA ARG A 51 7.53 13.97 5.90
C ARG A 51 7.15 13.19 4.65
N PHE A 52 7.39 11.88 4.64
CA PHE A 52 6.96 11.01 3.55
C PHE A 52 5.45 11.07 3.31
N ARG A 53 4.64 11.06 4.37
CA ARG A 53 3.17 11.20 4.27
C ARG A 53 2.71 12.51 3.65
N ASN A 54 3.37 13.61 4.02
CA ASN A 54 2.98 14.94 3.54
C ASN A 54 3.50 15.22 2.13
N HIS A 55 4.58 14.55 1.73
CA HIS A 55 5.19 14.68 0.41
C HIS A 55 5.51 13.29 -0.15
N PRO A 56 4.46 12.53 -0.53
CA PRO A 56 4.66 11.25 -1.18
C PRO A 56 5.40 11.48 -2.49
N GLN A 57 6.50 10.75 -2.69
CA GLN A 57 7.24 10.81 -3.95
C GLN A 57 6.45 10.10 -5.05
N PRO A 58 6.62 10.48 -6.33
CA PRO A 58 5.95 9.80 -7.46
C PRO A 58 6.29 8.30 -7.56
N ILE A 59 7.36 7.83 -6.91
CA ILE A 59 7.68 6.40 -6.79
C ILE A 59 6.61 5.62 -6.00
N SER A 60 5.95 6.28 -5.03
CA SER A 60 4.89 5.66 -4.22
C SER A 60 3.66 5.30 -5.04
N GLU A 61 3.33 6.10 -6.07
CA GLU A 61 2.24 5.82 -7.01
C GLU A 61 2.53 4.54 -7.82
N ASN A 62 3.77 4.39 -8.30
CA ASN A 62 4.17 3.19 -9.05
C ASN A 62 4.10 1.90 -8.23
N ILE A 63 4.40 1.96 -6.94
CA ILE A 63 4.33 0.79 -6.04
C ILE A 63 2.87 0.46 -5.73
N LEU A 64 2.05 1.48 -5.49
CA LEU A 64 0.60 1.30 -5.31
C LEU A 64 -0.03 0.66 -6.55
N ASP A 65 0.32 1.12 -7.74
CA ASP A 65 -0.15 0.53 -9.00
C ASP A 65 0.27 -0.92 -9.15
N GLN A 66 1.52 -1.27 -8.81
CA GLN A 66 1.97 -2.67 -8.80
C GLN A 66 1.14 -3.51 -7.82
N PHE A 67 0.87 -2.98 -6.62
CA PHE A 67 0.03 -3.64 -5.62
C PHE A 67 -1.38 -3.87 -6.14
N ILE A 68 -2.02 -2.85 -6.72
CA ILE A 68 -3.36 -2.94 -7.28
C ILE A 68 -3.39 -3.97 -8.42
N ASN A 69 -2.39 -3.96 -9.31
CA ASN A 69 -2.29 -4.94 -10.40
C ASN A 69 -2.19 -6.38 -9.89
N ILE A 70 -1.48 -6.63 -8.78
CA ILE A 70 -1.42 -7.95 -8.16
C ILE A 70 -2.81 -8.35 -7.62
N LEU A 71 -3.50 -7.43 -6.93
CA LEU A 71 -4.83 -7.69 -6.40
C LEU A 71 -5.87 -7.94 -7.51
N LEU A 72 -5.79 -7.21 -8.62
CA LEU A 72 -6.63 -7.44 -9.80
C LEU A 72 -6.38 -8.82 -10.42
N LYS A 73 -5.12 -9.24 -10.54
CA LYS A 73 -4.75 -10.58 -11.02
C LYS A 73 -5.26 -11.69 -10.10
N MET A 74 -5.28 -11.45 -8.80
CA MET A 74 -5.82 -12.39 -7.80
C MET A 74 -7.36 -12.44 -7.79
N ASN A 75 -8.04 -11.62 -8.62
CA ASN A 75 -9.50 -11.51 -8.70
C ASN A 75 -10.17 -11.24 -7.33
N THR A 76 -9.42 -10.71 -6.37
CA THR A 76 -9.93 -10.27 -5.07
C THR A 76 -10.62 -8.91 -5.17
N LEU A 77 -10.18 -8.09 -6.12
CA LEU A 77 -10.86 -6.85 -6.49
C LEU A 77 -11.82 -7.13 -7.65
N ILE A 78 -13.07 -6.67 -7.51
CA ILE A 78 -14.08 -6.68 -8.58
C ILE A 78 -13.81 -5.61 -9.65
N TYR A 79 -12.72 -4.87 -9.56
CA TYR A 79 -12.44 -3.73 -10.43
C TYR A 79 -11.70 -4.15 -11.72
N HIS A 80 -11.72 -3.32 -12.74
CA HIS A 80 -10.91 -3.44 -13.96
C HIS A 80 -10.30 -2.08 -14.31
N LYS A 81 -9.04 -2.06 -14.76
CA LYS A 81 -8.38 -0.83 -15.18
C LYS A 81 -8.84 -0.45 -16.60
N GLN A 82 -9.44 0.72 -16.75
CA GLN A 82 -9.93 1.26 -18.03
C GLN A 82 -9.31 2.66 -18.22
N GLY A 83 -8.23 2.73 -18.99
CA GLY A 83 -7.43 3.96 -19.08
C GLY A 83 -6.79 4.31 -17.74
N ASP A 84 -6.95 5.56 -17.28
CA ASP A 84 -6.40 6.07 -16.02
C ASP A 84 -7.27 5.79 -14.78
N TYR A 85 -8.40 5.07 -14.95
CA TYR A 85 -9.38 4.83 -13.88
C TYR A 85 -9.66 3.33 -13.66
N TYR A 86 -10.13 2.98 -12.46
CA TYR A 86 -10.57 1.63 -12.10
C TYR A 86 -12.11 1.58 -12.03
N GLU A 87 -12.74 0.73 -12.83
CA GLU A 87 -14.19 0.58 -12.86
C GLU A 87 -14.63 -0.72 -12.19
N CYS A 88 -15.64 -0.65 -11.32
CA CYS A 88 -16.21 -1.82 -10.64
C CYS A 88 -16.95 -2.70 -11.66
N LYS A 89 -16.61 -4.00 -11.76
CA LYS A 89 -17.47 -4.96 -12.46
C LYS A 89 -18.80 -4.96 -11.72
N LYS A 90 -19.86 -4.49 -12.39
CA LYS A 90 -21.23 -4.66 -11.90
C LYS A 90 -21.38 -6.12 -11.51
N SER A 91 -21.65 -6.38 -10.23
CA SER A 91 -22.17 -7.68 -9.81
C SER A 91 -23.31 -7.98 -10.77
N LYS A 92 -23.28 -9.14 -11.45
CA LYS A 92 -24.49 -9.63 -12.10
C LYS A 92 -25.52 -9.69 -10.98
N GLU A 93 -26.48 -8.76 -11.00
CA GLU A 93 -27.68 -8.89 -10.18
C GLU A 93 -28.21 -10.28 -10.49
N THR A 94 -28.34 -11.11 -9.46
CA THR A 94 -29.15 -12.32 -9.50
C THR A 94 -30.56 -11.87 -9.86
N THR A 95 -30.87 -11.90 -11.15
CA THR A 95 -32.21 -11.80 -11.69
C THR A 95 -32.95 -13.07 -11.33
N GLU A 96 -33.33 -13.26 -10.07
CA GLU A 96 -34.21 -14.34 -9.67
C GLU A 96 -35.00 -13.96 -8.40
N ALA A 97 -36.32 -14.15 -8.49
CA ALA A 97 -37.34 -14.06 -7.46
C ALA A 97 -37.88 -12.66 -7.08
N LYS A 98 -38.63 -12.05 -8.01
CA LYS A 98 -39.97 -11.51 -7.71
C LYS A 98 -40.94 -11.87 -8.84
N ARG A 99 -41.48 -13.09 -8.76
CA ARG A 99 -42.80 -13.43 -9.31
C ARG A 99 -43.82 -13.25 -8.20
#